data_AF-A0A836P389-F1
#
_entry.id   AF-A0A836P389-F1
#
_cell.length_a   1.000
_cell.length_b   1.000
_cell.length_c   1.000
_cell.angle_alpha   90.00
_cell.angle_beta   90.00
_cell.angle_gamma   90.00
#
_symmetry.space_group_name_H-M   'P 1'
#
loop_
_entity.id
_entity.type
_entity.pdbx_description
1 polymer ?
#
loop_
_entity_poly.entity_id
_entity_poly.type
_entity_poly.pdbx_seq_one_letter_code
_entity_poly.pdbx_strand_id
1 'polypeptide(L)'
;QIHSAEGLAQYLVKADASSPINLLSPAARKRFVESLRFNASGVTSFRYSDIEAELSASQAYRLLSLFGLESKVSSMRKIRVDSEEDRAVSRAYPASTFTPDRRQGEDDHKDYACIGNHTCEESVGKICMSGC
;
A
#
# COMPACT_ATOMS: atom_id res chain seq x y z
N GLN A 1 -7.17 11.00 -10.46
CA GLN A 1 -6.24 10.19 -9.63
C GLN A 1 -5.07 11.09 -9.21
N ILE A 2 -4.48 10.83 -8.05
CA ILE A 2 -3.39 11.62 -7.46
C ILE A 2 -2.05 11.00 -7.89
N HIS A 3 -1.27 11.74 -8.68
CA HIS A 3 0.00 11.26 -9.24
C HIS A 3 1.23 12.05 -8.76
N SER A 4 1.07 13.09 -7.94
CA SER A 4 2.19 13.88 -7.42
C SER A 4 1.94 14.36 -5.99
N ALA A 5 3.01 14.85 -5.35
CA ALA A 5 2.94 15.42 -4.01
C ALA A 5 2.08 16.69 -3.97
N GLU A 6 2.15 17.54 -5.00
CA GLU A 6 1.32 18.74 -5.13
C GLU A 6 -0.15 18.36 -5.30
N GLY A 7 -0.43 17.33 -6.11
CA GLY A 7 -1.79 16.79 -6.28
C GLY A 7 -2.35 16.24 -4.97
N LEU A 8 -1.51 15.57 -4.17
CA LEU A 8 -1.88 15.09 -2.84
C LEU A 8 -2.18 16.25 -1.89
N ALA A 9 -1.34 17.29 -1.87
CA ALA A 9 -1.58 18.47 -1.05
C ALA A 9 -2.90 19.18 -1.42
N GLN A 10 -3.16 19.36 -2.72
CA GLN A 10 -4.43 19.92 -3.21
C GLN A 10 -5.64 19.06 -2.83
N TYR A 11 -5.49 17.73 -2.90
CA TYR A 11 -6.53 16.80 -2.48
C TYR A 11 -6.82 16.95 -0.98
N LEU A 12 -5.78 16.96 -0.13
CA LEU A 12 -5.91 17.08 1.32
C LEU A 12 -6.59 18.37 1.76
N VAL A 13 -6.37 19.49 1.05
CA VAL A 13 -7.07 20.76 1.33
C VAL A 13 -8.55 20.69 1.01
N LYS A 14 -8.94 19.90 0.00
CA LYS A 14 -10.34 19.74 -0.44
C LYS A 14 -11.05 18.55 0.20
N ALA A 15 -10.32 17.67 0.86
CA ALA A 15 -10.84 16.43 1.42
C ALA A 15 -11.82 16.74 2.56
N ASP A 16 -13.07 16.29 2.39
CA ASP A 16 -14.10 16.36 3.42
C ASP A 16 -14.09 15.10 4.30
N ALA A 17 -14.97 15.05 5.31
CA ALA A 17 -15.09 13.90 6.22
C ALA A 17 -15.43 12.58 5.50
N SER A 18 -15.98 12.61 4.29
CA SER A 18 -16.33 11.43 3.50
C SER A 18 -15.17 10.88 2.67
N SER A 19 -14.08 11.65 2.53
CA SER A 19 -12.90 11.27 1.78
C SER A 19 -12.32 9.93 2.27
N PRO A 20 -11.95 9.00 1.36
CA PRO A 20 -11.33 7.73 1.75
C PRO A 20 -10.03 7.89 2.55
N ILE A 21 -9.34 9.03 2.46
CA ILE A 21 -8.13 9.29 3.26
C ILE A 21 -8.45 9.47 4.76
N ASN A 22 -9.69 9.78 5.08
CA ASN A 22 -10.19 9.98 6.45
C ASN A 22 -10.76 8.69 7.07
N LEU A 23 -10.72 7.58 6.33
CA LEU A 23 -10.98 6.25 6.89
C LEU A 23 -9.86 5.80 7.84
N LEU A 24 -8.63 6.29 7.61
CA LEU A 24 -7.51 6.11 8.52
C LEU A 24 -7.64 7.05 9.71
N SER A 25 -7.22 6.59 10.88
CA SER A 25 -7.04 7.42 12.06
C SER A 25 -6.11 8.60 11.74
N PRO A 26 -6.23 9.75 12.42
CA PRO A 26 -5.38 10.92 12.12
C PRO A 26 -3.88 10.62 12.15
N ALA A 27 -3.44 9.72 13.05
CA ALA A 27 -2.05 9.30 13.16
C ALA A 27 -1.63 8.38 12.00
N ALA A 28 -2.43 7.37 11.67
CA ALA A 28 -2.18 6.48 10.53
C ALA A 28 -2.20 7.24 9.20
N ARG A 29 -3.16 8.16 9.02
CA ARG A 29 -3.24 9.04 7.86
C ARG A 29 -1.96 9.86 7.67
N LYS A 30 -1.44 10.44 8.75
CA LYS A 30 -0.19 11.20 8.72
C LYS A 30 0.98 10.32 8.28
N ARG A 31 1.16 9.15 8.90
CA ARG A 31 2.22 8.20 8.54
C ARG A 31 2.11 7.70 7.10
N PHE A 32 0.90 7.41 6.65
CA PHE A 32 0.63 7.01 5.27
C PHE A 32 1.05 8.11 4.29
N VAL A 33 0.59 9.35 4.50
CA VAL A 33 0.95 10.50 3.67
C VAL A 33 2.45 10.76 3.66
N GLU A 34 3.12 10.70 4.82
CA GLU A 34 4.58 10.87 4.93
C GLU A 34 5.36 9.73 4.28
N SER A 35 4.78 8.54 4.16
CA SER A 35 5.39 7.38 3.51
C SER A 35 5.27 7.39 1.99
N LEU A 36 4.35 8.18 1.43
CA LEU A 36 4.15 8.24 -0.03
C LEU A 36 5.39 8.81 -0.70
N ARG A 37 5.83 8.14 -1.77
CA ARG A 37 6.86 8.62 -2.69
C ARG A 37 6.28 8.66 -4.08
N PHE A 38 6.60 9.73 -4.81
CA PHE A 38 6.13 9.97 -6.16
C PHE A 38 7.31 10.03 -7.13
N ASN A 39 7.10 9.56 -8.35
CA ASN A 39 7.98 9.77 -9.50
C ASN A 39 7.16 10.32 -10.69
N ALA A 40 7.75 10.37 -11.88
CA ALA A 40 7.09 10.88 -13.09
C ALA A 40 5.82 10.08 -13.50
N SER A 41 5.68 8.84 -13.02
CA SER A 41 4.56 7.94 -13.35
C SER A 41 3.51 7.83 -12.24
N GLY A 42 3.72 8.43 -11.07
CA GLY A 42 2.80 8.38 -9.94
C GLY A 42 3.46 7.88 -8.66
N VAL A 43 2.69 7.20 -7.81
CA VAL A 43 3.19 6.65 -6.55
C VAL A 43 4.15 5.48 -6.82
N THR A 44 5.40 5.62 -6.37
CA THR A 44 6.43 4.57 -6.47
C THR A 44 6.53 3.72 -5.22
N SER A 45 6.27 4.27 -4.04
CA SER A 45 6.27 3.52 -2.78
C SER A 45 5.38 4.17 -1.72
N PHE A 46 4.92 3.33 -0.79
CA PHE A 46 4.13 3.71 0.39
C PHE A 46 4.17 2.58 1.42
N ARG A 47 3.86 2.91 2.68
CA ARG A 47 3.69 1.94 3.76
C ARG A 47 2.21 1.51 3.82
N TYR A 48 1.96 0.20 3.86
CA TYR A 48 0.60 -0.34 3.96
C TYR A 48 0.26 -0.97 5.32
N SER A 49 1.19 -1.03 6.27
CA SER A 49 0.94 -1.62 7.59
C SER A 49 -0.21 -0.96 8.35
N ASP A 50 -0.34 0.37 8.26
CA ASP A 50 -1.46 1.11 8.87
C ASP A 50 -2.79 0.83 8.14
N ILE A 51 -2.74 0.57 6.82
CA ILE A 51 -3.93 0.18 6.04
C ILE A 51 -4.42 -1.20 6.48
N GLU A 52 -3.51 -2.18 6.62
CA GLU A 52 -3.85 -3.52 7.10
C GLU A 52 -4.40 -3.52 8.52
N ALA A 53 -3.87 -2.65 9.39
CA ALA A 53 -4.26 -2.60 10.79
C ALA A 53 -5.63 -1.96 11.02
N GLU A 54 -6.00 -0.96 10.21
CA GLU A 54 -7.19 -0.14 10.47
C GLU A 54 -8.32 -0.34 9.46
N LEU A 55 -8.02 -0.72 8.21
CA LEU A 55 -9.01 -0.75 7.13
C LEU A 55 -9.43 -2.18 6.75
N SER A 56 -10.67 -2.31 6.28
CA SER A 56 -11.11 -3.50 5.55
C SER A 56 -10.68 -3.48 4.08
N ALA A 57 -10.76 -4.62 3.39
CA ALA A 57 -10.37 -4.74 1.99
C ALA A 57 -11.09 -3.72 1.09
N SER A 58 -12.40 -3.50 1.27
CA SER A 58 -13.15 -2.50 0.49
C SER A 58 -12.78 -1.05 0.84
N GLN A 59 -12.38 -0.78 2.08
CA GLN A 59 -11.89 0.54 2.49
C GLN A 59 -10.49 0.81 1.92
N ALA A 60 -9.58 -0.16 2.00
CA ALA A 60 -8.26 -0.10 1.39
C ALA A 60 -8.34 0.09 -0.13
N TYR A 61 -9.24 -0.64 -0.80
CA TYR A 61 -9.53 -0.46 -2.22
C TYR A 61 -9.88 1.00 -2.54
N ARG A 62 -10.87 1.57 -1.83
CA ARG A 62 -11.30 2.97 -2.03
C ARG A 62 -10.19 3.98 -1.79
N LEU A 63 -9.37 3.77 -0.75
CA LEU A 63 -8.23 4.62 -0.45
C LEU A 63 -7.20 4.56 -1.59
N LEU A 64 -6.83 3.36 -2.04
CA LEU A 64 -5.82 3.16 -3.07
C LEU A 64 -6.29 3.59 -4.46
N SER A 65 -7.59 3.51 -4.77
CA SER A 65 -8.17 4.03 -6.01
C SER A 65 -7.96 5.54 -6.19
N LEU A 66 -7.77 6.30 -5.11
CA LEU A 66 -7.40 7.71 -5.21
C LEU A 66 -6.09 7.90 -5.99
N PHE A 67 -5.18 6.93 -5.86
CA PHE A 67 -3.85 6.92 -6.47
C PHE A 67 -3.76 5.98 -7.68
N GLY A 68 -4.84 5.27 -8.04
CA GLY A 68 -4.82 4.24 -9.09
C GLY A 68 -4.04 2.98 -8.70
N LEU A 69 -3.99 2.68 -7.40
CA LEU A 69 -3.23 1.57 -6.81
C LEU A 69 -4.13 0.47 -6.26
N GLU A 70 -5.40 0.40 -6.63
CA GLU A 70 -6.37 -0.55 -6.08
C GLU A 70 -5.93 -2.02 -6.16
N SER A 71 -5.15 -2.39 -7.17
CA SER A 71 -4.61 -3.74 -7.32
C SER A 71 -3.63 -4.14 -6.22
N LYS A 72 -3.04 -3.16 -5.51
CA LYS A 72 -2.13 -3.39 -4.38
C LYS A 72 -2.81 -3.93 -3.13
N VAL A 73 -4.14 -3.95 -3.08
CA VAL A 73 -4.89 -4.67 -2.02
C VAL A 73 -4.49 -6.15 -1.99
N SER A 74 -4.17 -6.77 -3.14
CA SER A 74 -3.69 -8.15 -3.22
C SER A 74 -2.36 -8.41 -2.48
N SER A 75 -1.56 -7.37 -2.23
CA SER A 75 -0.30 -7.49 -1.47
C SER A 75 -0.53 -7.51 0.05
N MET A 76 -1.73 -7.11 0.50
CA MET A 76 -2.06 -6.95 1.92
C MET A 76 -2.63 -8.25 2.49
N ARG A 77 -1.76 -9.13 2.99
CA ARG A 77 -2.14 -10.47 3.47
C ARG A 77 -2.93 -10.46 4.77
N LYS A 78 -2.84 -9.39 5.57
CA LYS A 78 -3.52 -9.26 6.86
C LYS A 78 -4.73 -8.36 6.80
N ILE A 79 -5.15 -7.95 5.59
CA ILE A 79 -6.29 -7.05 5.43
C ILE A 79 -7.57 -7.69 5.97
N ARG A 80 -8.39 -6.89 6.64
CA ARG A 80 -9.63 -7.35 7.25
C ARG A 80 -10.71 -7.60 6.18
N VAL A 81 -11.42 -8.72 6.26
CA VAL A 81 -12.49 -9.11 5.33
C VAL A 81 -13.72 -9.51 6.13
N ASP A 82 -14.61 -8.55 6.36
CA ASP A 82 -15.77 -8.76 7.23
C ASP A 82 -17.10 -8.76 6.45
N SER A 83 -17.17 -7.99 5.35
CA SER A 83 -18.39 -7.81 4.57
C SER A 83 -18.37 -8.52 3.21
N GLU A 84 -19.52 -8.57 2.53
CA GLU A 84 -19.57 -9.12 1.17
C GLU A 84 -18.85 -8.24 0.15
N GLU A 85 -18.83 -6.91 0.37
CA GLU A 85 -18.02 -5.99 -0.43
C GLU A 85 -16.52 -6.29 -0.27
N ASP A 86 -16.05 -6.58 0.95
CA ASP A 86 -14.66 -6.96 1.19
C ASP A 86 -14.32 -8.28 0.48
N ARG A 87 -15.22 -9.26 0.52
CA ARG A 87 -15.06 -10.53 -0.22
C ARG A 87 -15.04 -10.30 -1.72
N ALA A 88 -15.88 -9.41 -2.24
CA ALA A 88 -15.88 -9.06 -3.66
C ALA A 88 -14.53 -8.47 -4.09
N VAL A 89 -13.95 -7.56 -3.30
CA VAL A 89 -12.61 -7.02 -3.55
C VAL A 89 -11.55 -8.12 -3.48
N SER A 90 -11.61 -8.99 -2.46
CA SER A 90 -10.67 -10.10 -2.30
C SER A 90 -10.74 -11.12 -3.44
N ARG A 91 -11.92 -11.32 -4.04
CA ARG A 91 -12.11 -12.16 -5.24
C ARG A 91 -11.59 -11.48 -6.52
N ALA A 92 -11.77 -10.17 -6.64
CA ALA A 92 -11.28 -9.40 -7.78
C ALA A 92 -9.75 -9.24 -7.77
N TYR A 93 -9.16 -9.16 -6.59
CA TYR A 93 -7.72 -9.00 -6.36
C TYR A 93 -7.22 -10.09 -5.42
N PRO A 94 -7.21 -11.36 -5.86
CA PRO A 94 -6.75 -12.45 -5.03
C PRO A 94 -5.31 -12.19 -4.61
N ALA A 95 -5.02 -12.42 -3.32
CA ALA A 95 -3.65 -12.31 -2.83
C ALA A 95 -2.78 -13.22 -3.69
N SER A 96 -1.70 -12.68 -4.27
CA SER A 96 -0.78 -13.54 -5.00
C SER A 96 -0.23 -14.53 -3.99
N THR A 97 -0.58 -15.80 -4.15
CA THR A 97 0.13 -16.91 -3.53
C THR A 97 1.51 -16.90 -4.14
N PHE A 98 2.37 -16.00 -3.65
CA PHE A 98 3.80 -16.16 -3.77
C PHE A 98 4.06 -17.50 -3.12
N THR A 99 4.22 -18.55 -3.93
CA THR A 99 4.70 -19.84 -3.44
C THR A 99 5.98 -19.52 -2.70
N PRO A 100 6.05 -19.74 -1.39
CA PRO A 100 7.30 -19.54 -0.69
C PRO A 100 8.26 -20.55 -1.32
N ASP A 101 9.21 -20.08 -2.11
CA ASP A 101 10.41 -20.86 -2.31
C ASP A 101 10.95 -21.13 -0.91
N ARG A 102 11.21 -22.40 -0.64
CA ARG A 102 11.39 -23.01 0.67
C ARG A 102 12.78 -22.68 1.24
N ARG A 103 13.24 -21.43 1.09
CA ARG A 103 14.59 -20.96 1.45
C ARG A 103 14.65 -19.50 1.87
N GLN A 104 13.80 -19.04 2.78
CA GLN A 104 14.20 -17.87 3.56
C GLN A 104 13.55 -17.88 4.93
N GLY A 105 14.41 -17.87 5.95
CA GLY A 105 14.05 -17.81 7.35
C GLY A 105 13.26 -16.54 7.65
N GLU A 106 12.63 -16.58 8.82
CA GLU A 106 11.90 -15.47 9.43
C GLU A 106 12.68 -14.16 9.27
N ASP A 107 12.24 -13.33 8.33
CA ASP A 107 12.88 -12.05 8.03
C ASP A 107 12.28 -10.98 8.96
N ASP A 108 13.13 -10.33 9.74
CA ASP A 108 12.80 -9.22 10.65
C ASP A 108 12.35 -7.95 9.91
N HIS A 109 12.23 -8.05 8.58
CA HIS A 109 11.79 -7.00 7.67
C HIS A 109 10.49 -7.39 6.98
N LYS A 110 9.44 -7.60 7.77
CA LYS A 110 8.06 -7.71 7.26
C LYS A 110 7.79 -6.53 6.32
N ASP A 111 7.44 -6.87 5.07
CA ASP A 111 7.15 -5.97 3.94
C ASP A 111 8.35 -5.54 3.07
N TYR A 112 9.53 -6.16 3.22
CA TYR A 112 10.70 -5.88 2.38
C TYR A 112 11.39 -7.19 1.93
N ALA A 113 11.87 -7.24 0.68
CA ALA A 113 12.61 -8.38 0.15
C ALA A 113 13.80 -7.95 -0.72
N CYS A 114 14.95 -8.62 -0.54
CA CYS A 114 16.11 -8.52 -1.43
C CYS A 114 15.88 -9.38 -2.69
N ILE A 115 16.16 -8.83 -3.88
CA ILE A 115 15.90 -9.52 -5.17
C ILE A 115 17.15 -9.81 -6.01
N GLY A 116 18.33 -9.33 -5.60
CA GLY A 116 19.59 -9.62 -6.27
C GLY A 116 20.75 -8.77 -5.74
N ASN A 117 21.98 -9.24 -5.97
CA ASN A 117 23.20 -8.52 -5.62
C ASN A 117 23.32 -7.22 -6.42
N HIS A 118 23.51 -6.10 -5.71
CA HIS A 118 24.05 -4.83 -6.24
C HIS A 118 23.27 -4.06 -7.33
N THR A 119 21.99 -4.36 -7.60
CA THR A 119 21.14 -3.49 -8.43
C THR A 119 19.85 -3.13 -7.71
N CYS A 120 19.65 -1.84 -7.46
CA CYS A 120 18.48 -1.31 -6.78
C CYS A 120 17.37 -0.96 -7.79
N GLU A 121 16.22 -1.63 -7.69
CA GLU A 121 15.01 -1.28 -8.42
C GLU A 121 14.00 -0.64 -7.46
N GLU A 122 13.63 0.63 -7.72
CA GLU A 122 12.58 1.30 -6.95
C GLU A 122 11.21 0.72 -7.32
N SER A 123 10.57 0.04 -6.36
CA SER A 123 9.20 -0.46 -6.53
C SER A 123 8.46 -0.52 -5.20
N VAL A 124 7.13 -0.50 -5.28
CA VAL A 124 6.24 -0.52 -4.11
C VAL A 124 6.52 -1.75 -3.25
N GLY A 125 6.89 -1.53 -1.98
CA GLY A 125 7.19 -2.61 -1.03
C GLY A 125 8.64 -3.11 -1.07
N LYS A 126 9.58 -2.34 -1.63
CA LYS A 126 11.01 -2.67 -1.61
C LYS A 126 11.83 -1.49 -1.06
N ILE A 127 12.88 -1.77 -0.27
CA ILE A 127 13.90 -0.81 0.14
C ILE A 127 15.20 -1.14 -0.59
N CYS A 128 15.86 -0.11 -1.09
CA CYS A 128 17.19 -0.21 -1.68
C CYS A 128 18.23 -0.14 -0.55
N MET A 129 18.89 -1.27 -0.25
CA MET A 129 20.03 -1.33 0.67
C MET A 129 21.33 -1.38 -0.13
N SER A 130 22.37 -0.67 0.31
CA SER A 130 23.69 -0.64 -0.34
C SER A 130 24.47 -1.97 -0.26
N GLY A 131 23.89 -2.99 0.37
CA GLY A 131 24.30 -4.39 0.33
C GLY A 131 23.13 -5.28 0.76
N CYS A 132 22.56 -6.00 -0.20
CA CYS A 132 22.17 -7.39 0.00
C CYS A 132 23.41 -8.22 -0.38
#